data_AF-A0A2T6K5I3-F1
#
_entry.id   AF-A0A2T6K5I3-F1
#
_cell.length_a   1.000
_cell.length_b   1.000
_cell.length_c   1.000
_cell.angle_alpha   90.00
_cell.angle_beta   90.00
_cell.angle_gamma   90.00
#
_symmetry.space_group_name_H-M   'P 1'
#
loop_
_entity.id
_entity.type
_entity.pdbx_description
1 polymer ?
#
loop_
_entity_poly.entity_id
_entity_poly.type
_entity_poly.pdbx_seq_one_letter_code
_entity_poly.pdbx_strand_id
1 'polypeptide(L)'
;MTLFLSVCFAFAVTLWIGLQSLVNRRLHGLSEALPSAYEDAAFAAIDDPRASHLIPLAIDLTRKQRCTPAFDTLSDAERRAALFALAVETQPQWVVRLTHFRLRGKEKALVQQLRDIKSSQPHHPEQHFGAVRAQLQLRTSSET
;
A
#
# COMPACT_ATOMS: atom_id res chain seq x y z
N MET A 1 12.88 8.32 43.44
CA MET A 1 13.11 8.51 41.98
C MET A 1 12.85 7.26 41.14
N THR A 2 13.24 6.06 41.59
CA THR A 2 13.09 4.80 40.82
C THR A 2 11.63 4.38 40.54
N LEU A 3 10.72 4.59 41.50
CA LEU A 3 9.28 4.26 41.31
C LEU A 3 8.60 5.14 40.25
N PHE A 4 8.90 6.44 40.20
CA PHE A 4 8.37 7.34 39.18
C PHE A 4 8.85 6.96 37.77
N LEU A 5 10.12 6.60 37.61
CA LEU A 5 10.67 6.12 36.34
C LEU A 5 10.01 4.82 35.89
N SER A 6 9.76 3.89 36.82
CA SER A 6 9.08 2.62 36.55
C SER A 6 7.63 2.83 36.08
N VAL A 7 6.87 3.69 36.77
CA VAL A 7 5.47 4.00 36.40
C VAL A 7 5.41 4.70 35.03
N CYS A 8 6.29 5.67 34.76
CA CYS A 8 6.36 6.32 33.46
C CYS A 8 6.69 5.34 32.33
N PHE A 9 7.61 4.39 32.57
CA PHE A 9 7.97 3.37 31.59
C PHE A 9 6.79 2.42 31.31
N ALA A 10 6.11 1.95 32.35
CA ALA A 10 4.93 1.10 32.21
C ALA A 10 3.80 1.80 31.42
N PHE A 11 3.60 3.10 31.67
CA PHE A 11 2.62 3.90 30.94
C PHE A 11 3.00 4.10 29.46
N ALA A 12 4.27 4.37 29.16
CA ALA A 12 4.75 4.48 27.79
C ALA A 12 4.59 3.15 27.02
N VAL A 13 4.88 2.01 27.68
CA VAL A 13 4.73 0.67 27.08
C VAL A 13 3.26 0.36 26.80
N THR A 14 2.34 0.66 27.73
CA THR A 14 0.90 0.42 27.52
C THR A 14 0.32 1.29 26.40
N LEU A 15 0.71 2.56 26.33
CA LEU A 15 0.38 3.43 25.21
C LEU A 15 0.92 2.89 23.88
N TRP A 16 2.16 2.40 23.86
CA TRP A 16 2.77 1.81 22.67
C TRP A 16 2.02 0.57 22.19
N ILE A 17 1.66 -0.34 23.11
CA ILE A 17 0.88 -1.55 22.80
C ILE A 17 -0.51 -1.18 22.27
N GLY A 18 -1.18 -0.20 22.88
CA GLY A 18 -2.49 0.28 22.45
C GLY A 18 -2.44 0.85 21.03
N LEU A 19 -1.46 1.71 20.75
CA LEU A 19 -1.23 2.30 19.43
C LEU A 19 -0.94 1.22 18.38
N GLN A 20 -0.13 0.23 18.74
CA GLN A 20 0.23 -0.87 17.85
C GLN A 20 -0.96 -1.80 17.56
N SER A 21 -1.82 -2.03 18.56
CA SER A 21 -3.07 -2.79 18.39
C SER A 21 -4.05 -2.08 17.46
N LEU A 22 -4.12 -0.76 17.54
CA LEU A 22 -4.95 0.06 16.64
C LEU A 22 -4.45 -0.03 15.19
N VAL A 23 -3.15 0.06 14.97
CA VAL A 23 -2.54 -0.12 13.64
C VAL A 23 -2.83 -1.52 13.09
N ASN A 24 -2.71 -2.57 13.92
CA ASN A 24 -3.04 -3.94 13.52
C ASN A 24 -4.49 -4.08 13.06
N ARG A 25 -5.44 -3.52 13.82
CA ARG A 25 -6.87 -3.56 13.44
C ARG A 25 -7.11 -2.87 12.10
N ARG A 26 -6.49 -1.71 11.88
CA ARG A 26 -6.60 -0.97 10.61
C ARG A 26 -6.02 -1.76 9.44
N LEU A 27 -4.82 -2.33 9.60
CA LEU A 27 -4.21 -3.16 8.57
C LEU A 27 -5.01 -4.42 8.28
N HIS A 28 -5.62 -5.03 9.30
CA HIS A 28 -6.45 -6.21 9.12
C HIS A 28 -7.68 -5.89 8.28
N GLY A 29 -8.39 -4.80 8.60
CA GLY A 29 -9.51 -4.34 7.77
C GLY A 29 -9.08 -4.01 6.33
N LEU A 30 -7.89 -3.43 6.13
CA LEU A 30 -7.35 -3.22 4.79
C LEU A 30 -7.02 -4.52 4.06
N SER A 31 -6.56 -5.56 4.77
CA SER A 31 -6.27 -6.85 4.16
C SER A 31 -7.54 -7.57 3.71
N GLU A 32 -8.66 -7.38 4.42
CA GLU A 32 -9.97 -7.89 4.01
C GLU A 32 -10.54 -7.12 2.81
N ALA A 33 -10.31 -5.81 2.75
CA ALA A 33 -10.71 -4.96 1.63
C ALA A 33 -9.73 -5.00 0.44
N LEU A 34 -8.59 -5.69 0.57
CA LEU A 34 -7.54 -5.70 -0.44
C LEU A 34 -7.96 -6.36 -1.76
N PRO A 35 -8.69 -7.51 -1.78
CA PRO A 35 -9.08 -8.15 -3.03
C PRO A 35 -10.00 -7.24 -3.86
N SER A 36 -11.01 -6.63 -3.23
CA SER A 36 -11.93 -5.72 -3.92
C SER A 36 -11.22 -4.44 -4.36
N ALA A 37 -10.40 -3.84 -3.50
CA ALA A 37 -9.62 -2.66 -3.87
C ALA A 37 -8.61 -2.95 -5.00
N TYR A 38 -8.08 -4.18 -5.07
CA TYR A 38 -7.22 -4.61 -6.16
C TYR A 38 -7.98 -4.75 -7.48
N GLU A 39 -9.15 -5.37 -7.47
CA GLU A 39 -9.99 -5.49 -8.67
C GLU A 39 -10.43 -4.12 -9.17
N ASP A 40 -10.91 -3.25 -8.27
CA ASP A 40 -11.26 -1.86 -8.61
C ASP A 40 -10.05 -1.13 -9.20
N ALA A 41 -8.87 -1.27 -8.59
CA ALA A 41 -7.63 -0.67 -9.08
C ALA A 41 -7.08 -1.32 -10.37
N ALA A 42 -7.40 -2.58 -10.65
CA ALA A 42 -6.99 -3.26 -11.88
C ALA A 42 -7.89 -2.84 -13.05
N PHE A 43 -9.20 -2.72 -12.83
CA PHE A 43 -10.19 -2.53 -13.88
C PHE A 43 -10.74 -1.11 -14.04
N ALA A 44 -10.53 -0.20 -13.08
CA ALA A 44 -11.05 1.16 -13.22
C ALA A 44 -10.48 1.91 -14.44
N ALA A 45 -11.19 2.95 -14.88
CA ALA A 45 -10.69 3.85 -15.92
C ALA A 45 -9.49 4.65 -15.40
N ILE A 46 -8.59 5.03 -16.31
CA ILE A 46 -7.36 5.80 -16.02
C ILE A 46 -7.67 7.09 -15.28
N ASP A 47 -8.79 7.73 -15.62
CA ASP A 47 -9.19 9.04 -15.12
C ASP A 47 -10.16 8.95 -13.94
N ASP A 48 -10.34 7.77 -13.33
CA ASP A 48 -11.19 7.64 -12.15
C ASP A 48 -10.43 8.11 -10.90
N PRO A 49 -10.76 9.29 -10.33
CA PRO A 49 -10.09 9.80 -9.13
C PRO A 49 -10.36 8.96 -7.88
N ARG A 50 -11.25 7.98 -7.96
CA ARG A 50 -11.57 7.04 -6.88
C ARG A 50 -10.74 5.75 -6.96
N ALA A 51 -10.06 5.51 -8.07
CA ALA A 51 -9.26 4.31 -8.25
C ALA A 51 -7.92 4.42 -7.53
N SER A 52 -7.55 3.35 -6.82
CA SER A 52 -6.25 3.25 -6.17
C SER A 52 -5.13 3.02 -7.21
N HIS A 53 -4.34 4.04 -7.52
CA HIS A 53 -3.29 3.97 -8.54
C HIS A 53 -1.99 3.36 -8.03
N LEU A 54 -1.72 3.41 -6.71
CA LEU A 54 -0.49 2.88 -6.13
C LEU A 54 -0.48 1.35 -6.02
N ILE A 55 -1.64 0.69 -5.98
CA ILE A 55 -1.75 -0.78 -5.83
C ILE A 55 -1.12 -1.53 -7.01
N PRO A 56 -1.55 -1.32 -8.27
CA PRO A 56 -0.94 -1.98 -9.43
C PRO A 56 0.54 -1.61 -9.57
N LEU A 57 0.91 -0.35 -9.27
CA LEU A 57 2.31 0.10 -9.28
C LEU A 57 3.18 -0.68 -8.29
N ALA A 58 2.69 -0.93 -7.08
CA ALA A 58 3.43 -1.68 -6.08
C ALA A 58 3.70 -3.12 -6.54
N ILE A 59 2.75 -3.73 -7.25
CA ILE A 59 2.91 -5.07 -7.82
C ILE A 59 3.92 -5.07 -8.96
N ASP A 60 3.85 -4.10 -9.87
CA ASP A 60 4.83 -3.94 -10.96
C ASP A 60 6.26 -3.74 -10.41
N LEU A 61 6.40 -2.91 -9.37
CA LEU A 61 7.68 -2.68 -8.68
C LEU A 61 8.21 -3.95 -8.00
N THR A 62 7.33 -4.79 -7.44
CA THR A 62 7.76 -6.07 -6.86
C THR A 62 8.18 -7.10 -7.90
N ARG A 63 7.44 -7.23 -9.00
CA ARG A 63 7.74 -8.22 -10.05
C ARG A 63 8.91 -7.81 -10.93
N LYS A 64 9.22 -6.52 -11.03
CA LYS A 64 10.11 -5.96 -12.07
C LYS A 64 9.69 -6.37 -13.49
N GLN A 65 8.46 -6.85 -13.65
CA GLN A 65 7.85 -7.37 -14.87
C GLN A 65 6.40 -6.90 -14.89
N ARG A 66 5.93 -6.50 -16.07
CA ARG A 66 4.59 -5.93 -16.28
C ARG A 66 3.58 -7.05 -16.50
N CYS A 67 2.95 -7.50 -15.42
CA CYS A 67 1.77 -8.37 -15.44
C CYS A 67 0.95 -8.07 -14.19
N THR A 68 -0.32 -7.70 -14.34
CA THR A 68 -1.33 -7.72 -13.27
C THR A 68 -2.08 -9.03 -13.36
N PRO A 69 -1.61 -10.09 -12.69
CA PRO A 69 -2.32 -11.36 -12.72
C PRO A 69 -3.52 -11.28 -11.76
N ALA A 70 -4.46 -12.22 -11.83
CA ALA A 70 -5.59 -12.24 -10.89
C ALA A 70 -5.10 -12.22 -9.44
N PHE A 71 -5.84 -11.55 -8.54
CA PHE A 71 -5.43 -11.36 -7.14
C PHE A 71 -4.98 -12.66 -6.45
N ASP A 72 -5.65 -13.78 -6.76
CA ASP A 72 -5.36 -15.10 -6.21
C ASP A 72 -3.97 -15.63 -6.56
N THR A 73 -3.41 -15.19 -7.69
CA THR A 73 -2.09 -15.60 -8.16
C THR A 73 -0.95 -14.74 -7.60
N LEU A 74 -1.28 -13.69 -6.83
CA LEU A 74 -0.29 -12.83 -6.21
C LEU A 74 0.45 -13.59 -5.11
N SER A 75 1.79 -13.52 -5.14
CA SER A 75 2.62 -14.05 -4.06
C SER A 75 2.39 -13.28 -2.76
N ASP A 76 2.75 -13.87 -1.61
CA ASP A 76 2.63 -13.19 -0.31
C ASP A 76 3.40 -11.87 -0.23
N ALA A 77 4.46 -11.72 -1.03
CA ALA A 77 5.23 -10.49 -1.14
C ALA A 77 4.48 -9.41 -1.93
N GLU A 78 3.80 -9.80 -3.02
CA GLU A 78 2.98 -8.92 -3.85
C GLU A 78 1.72 -8.46 -3.11
N ARG A 79 1.03 -9.39 -2.42
CA ARG A 79 -0.13 -9.06 -1.57
C ARG A 79 0.25 -8.08 -0.47
N ARG A 80 1.44 -8.25 0.14
CA ARG A 80 1.96 -7.29 1.11
C ARG A 80 2.26 -5.93 0.47
N ALA A 81 2.89 -5.89 -0.70
CA ALA A 81 3.16 -4.64 -1.40
C ALA A 81 1.87 -3.89 -1.77
N ALA A 82 0.87 -4.60 -2.28
CA ALA A 82 -0.47 -4.08 -2.55
C ALA A 82 -1.14 -3.55 -1.27
N LEU A 83 -1.06 -4.28 -0.16
CA LEU A 83 -1.58 -3.83 1.13
C LEU A 83 -0.92 -2.54 1.60
N PHE A 84 0.41 -2.41 1.43
CA PHE A 84 1.10 -1.18 1.79
C PHE A 84 0.75 -0.02 0.87
N ALA A 85 0.56 -0.25 -0.42
CA ALA A 85 0.09 0.77 -1.35
C ALA A 85 -1.30 1.29 -0.96
N LEU A 86 -2.23 0.38 -0.69
CA LEU A 86 -3.56 0.72 -0.21
C LEU A 86 -3.50 1.47 1.12
N ALA A 87 -2.61 1.08 2.04
CA ALA A 87 -2.41 1.80 3.29
C ALA A 87 -1.83 3.20 3.08
N VAL A 88 -0.87 3.37 2.16
CA VAL A 88 -0.28 4.67 1.81
C VAL A 88 -1.34 5.59 1.22
N GLU A 89 -2.28 5.08 0.43
CA GLU A 89 -3.37 5.88 -0.16
C GLU A 89 -4.46 6.24 0.86
N THR A 90 -4.98 5.26 1.60
CA THR A 90 -6.22 5.39 2.38
C THR A 90 -6.03 5.76 3.84
N GLN A 91 -4.86 5.49 4.43
CA GLN A 91 -4.65 5.68 5.87
C GLN A 91 -3.98 7.02 6.19
N PRO A 92 -4.25 7.56 7.39
CA PRO A 92 -3.55 8.76 7.86
C PRO A 92 -2.05 8.49 8.01
N GLN A 93 -1.23 9.52 7.77
CA GLN A 93 0.23 9.41 7.72
C GLN A 93 0.85 8.76 8.97
N TRP A 94 0.26 8.95 10.15
CA TRP A 94 0.78 8.35 11.39
C TRP A 94 0.68 6.82 11.37
N VAL A 95 -0.38 6.24 10.78
CA VAL A 95 -0.52 4.78 10.58
C VAL A 95 0.56 4.29 9.63
N VAL A 96 0.77 5.02 8.53
CA VAL A 96 1.78 4.70 7.49
C VAL A 96 3.21 4.79 8.04
N ARG A 97 3.48 5.70 8.98
CA ARG A 97 4.78 5.78 9.65
C ARG A 97 4.98 4.60 10.61
N LEU A 98 3.97 4.25 11.39
CA LEU A 98 4.04 3.13 12.34
C LEU A 98 4.17 1.77 11.63
N THR A 99 3.49 1.58 10.50
CA THR A 99 3.69 0.40 9.65
C THR A 99 5.11 0.37 9.11
N HIS A 100 5.64 1.51 8.65
CA HIS A 100 7.01 1.62 8.17
C HIS A 100 8.07 1.22 9.22
N PHE A 101 7.84 1.52 10.51
CA PHE A 101 8.75 1.07 11.58
C PHE A 101 8.83 -0.46 11.70
N ARG A 102 7.78 -1.18 11.33
CA ARG A 102 7.73 -2.66 11.38
C ARG A 102 8.35 -3.33 10.15
N LEU A 103 8.47 -2.62 9.05
CA LEU A 103 8.97 -3.17 7.80
C LEU A 103 10.48 -3.45 7.84
N ARG A 104 10.93 -4.45 7.09
CA ARG A 104 12.35 -4.81 7.00
C ARG A 104 12.87 -4.65 5.57
N GLY A 105 14.07 -4.07 5.44
CA GLY A 105 14.85 -4.03 4.20
C GLY A 105 14.06 -3.57 2.97
N LYS A 106 13.76 -4.51 2.07
CA LYS A 106 13.12 -4.28 0.77
C LYS A 106 11.70 -3.70 0.90
N GLU A 107 10.95 -4.09 1.93
CA GLU A 107 9.59 -3.57 2.16
C GLU A 107 9.61 -2.08 2.55
N LYS A 108 10.63 -1.64 3.31
CA LYS A 108 10.82 -0.22 3.63
C LYS A 108 11.11 0.61 2.39
N ALA A 109 12.00 0.13 1.52
CA ALA A 109 12.34 0.81 0.28
C ALA A 109 11.11 0.98 -0.62
N LEU A 110 10.28 -0.06 -0.75
CA LEU A 110 9.04 -0.01 -1.52
C LEU A 110 8.04 0.99 -0.92
N VAL A 111 7.81 0.97 0.40
CA VAL A 111 6.87 1.92 1.03
C VAL A 111 7.37 3.36 0.97
N GLN A 112 8.67 3.58 1.08
CA GLN A 112 9.27 4.89 0.92
C GLN A 112 9.08 5.38 -0.52
N GLN A 113 9.37 4.55 -1.51
CA GLN A 113 9.18 4.87 -2.92
C GLN A 113 7.71 5.19 -3.25
N LEU A 114 6.75 4.42 -2.75
CA LEU A 114 5.32 4.70 -2.93
C LEU A 114 4.91 6.02 -2.26
N ARG A 115 5.46 6.33 -1.08
CA ARG A 115 5.20 7.60 -0.39
C ARG A 115 5.76 8.78 -1.16
N ASP A 116 6.97 8.65 -1.72
CA ASP A 116 7.63 9.68 -2.52
C ASP A 116 6.88 9.89 -3.85
N ILE A 117 6.32 8.84 -4.43
CA ILE A 117 5.44 8.94 -5.62
C ILE A 117 4.12 9.63 -5.26
N LYS A 118 3.50 9.30 -4.12
CA LYS A 118 2.28 9.97 -3.65
C LYS A 118 2.51 11.45 -3.32
N SER A 119 3.63 11.77 -2.66
CA SER A 119 3.96 13.13 -2.25
C SER A 119 4.45 14.01 -3.41
N SER A 120 5.07 13.40 -4.42
CA SER A 120 5.57 14.13 -5.58
C SER A 120 4.47 14.63 -6.50
N GLN A 121 3.21 14.15 -6.36
CA GLN A 121 2.05 14.51 -7.19
C GLN A 121 2.51 14.93 -8.60
N PRO A 122 2.98 13.99 -9.44
CA PRO A 122 3.44 14.35 -10.77
C PRO A 122 2.32 15.15 -11.41
N HIS A 123 2.63 16.34 -11.97
CA HIS A 123 1.62 17.27 -12.50
C HIS A 123 0.65 16.63 -13.51
N HIS A 124 1.00 15.47 -14.07
CA HIS A 124 0.11 14.56 -14.79
C HIS A 124 0.30 13.10 -14.34
N PRO A 125 -0.40 12.64 -13.29
CA PRO A 125 -0.38 11.23 -12.91
C PRO A 125 -1.06 10.38 -14.01
N GLU A 126 -2.11 10.92 -14.62
CA GLU A 126 -2.89 10.28 -15.69
C GLU A 126 -2.04 9.89 -16.92
N GLN A 127 -0.97 10.62 -17.24
CA GLN A 127 -0.16 10.31 -18.43
C GLN A 127 0.81 9.14 -18.19
N HIS A 128 1.43 9.07 -17.01
CA HIS A 128 2.34 7.97 -16.69
C HIS A 128 1.59 6.69 -16.30
N PHE A 129 0.55 6.81 -15.49
CA PHE A 129 -0.27 5.68 -15.09
C PHE A 129 -1.24 5.27 -16.20
N GLY A 130 -1.75 6.23 -16.98
CA GLY A 130 -2.62 5.96 -18.12
C GLY A 130 -1.91 5.34 -19.31
N ALA A 131 -0.67 5.72 -19.63
CA ALA A 131 0.07 5.03 -20.69
C ALA A 131 0.33 3.54 -20.33
N VAL A 132 0.61 3.26 -19.06
CA VAL A 132 0.82 1.89 -18.57
C VAL A 132 -0.50 1.10 -18.55
N ARG A 133 -1.60 1.72 -18.09
CA ARG A 133 -2.93 1.08 -18.03
C ARG A 133 -3.61 0.96 -19.39
N ALA A 134 -3.38 1.89 -20.32
CA ALA A 134 -3.84 1.80 -21.71
C ALA A 134 -3.13 0.67 -22.46
N GLN A 135 -1.82 0.50 -22.23
CA GLN A 135 -1.10 -0.69 -22.70
C GLN A 135 -1.63 -2.00 -22.09
N LEU A 136 -2.08 -1.98 -20.84
CA LEU A 136 -2.73 -3.12 -20.18
C LEU A 136 -4.08 -3.46 -20.83
N GLN A 137 -4.96 -2.47 -21.04
CA GLN A 137 -6.26 -2.66 -21.69
C GLN A 137 -6.11 -3.22 -23.12
N LEU A 138 -5.19 -2.66 -23.91
CA LEU A 138 -4.92 -3.11 -25.28
C LEU A 138 -4.46 -4.58 -25.34
N ARG A 139 -3.74 -5.07 -24.31
CA ARG A 139 -3.30 -6.46 -24.23
C ARG A 139 -4.41 -7.42 -23.82
N THR A 140 -5.22 -7.06 -22.83
CA THR A 140 -6.37 -7.89 -22.42
C THR A 140 -7.42 -8.03 -23.52
N SER A 141 -7.58 -7.01 -24.37
CA SER A 141 -8.47 -7.08 -25.55
C SER A 141 -7.85 -7.82 -26.75
N SER A 142 -6.58 -8.25 -26.68
CA SER A 142 -5.95 -9.04 -27.74
C SER A 142 -5.82 -10.54 -27.40
N GLU A 143 -6.26 -10.96 -26.21
CA GLU A 143 -6.29 -12.37 -25.77
C GLU A 143 -7.70 -13.01 -25.87
N THR A 144 -8.69 -12.28 -26.39
CA THR A 144 -9.99 -12.81 -26.85
C THR A 144 -10.02 -12.96 -28.35
#